data_AF-A0AAW6BMU3-F1
#
_entry.id   AF-A0AAW6BMU3-F1
#
_cell.length_a   1.000
_cell.length_b   1.000
_cell.length_c   1.000
_cell.angle_alpha   90.00
_cell.angle_beta   90.00
_cell.angle_gamma   90.00
#
_symmetry.space_group_name_H-M   'P 1'
#
loop_
_entity.id
_entity.type
_entity.pdbx_description
1 polymer ?
#
loop_
_entity_poly.entity_id
_entity_poly.type
_entity_poly.pdbx_seq_one_letter_code
_entity_poly.pdbx_strand_id
1 'polypeptide(L)'
;MSGGYNPCTGQREFAVSFSSNSPAELHLKLQMVEFTLRYLKVNDRNEKTISIFNLPNEDCAWSLVSNQTTGKFGLVKEIWGARNSFTEFDSLLNCLSYIQSLSDTDIIPESQLLANKRNLCSKREEVWQRNY
;
A
#
# COMPACT_ATOMS: atom_id res chain seq x y z
N MET A 1 1.82 8.27 7.81
CA MET A 1 2.67 7.09 8.06
C MET A 1 2.70 6.87 9.57
N SER A 2 2.04 5.82 10.06
CA SER A 2 2.14 5.36 11.45
C SER A 2 3.20 4.26 11.51
N GLY A 3 4.02 4.27 12.57
CA GLY A 3 5.12 3.32 12.75
C GLY A 3 5.05 2.64 14.11
N GLY A 4 5.15 1.31 14.14
CA GLY A 4 5.25 0.49 15.34
C GLY A 4 6.61 -0.21 15.43
N TYR A 5 6.93 -0.85 16.54
CA TYR A 5 8.03 -1.81 16.60
C TYR A 5 7.43 -3.21 16.63
N ASN A 6 7.85 -4.07 15.71
CA ASN A 6 7.44 -5.46 15.66
C ASN A 6 8.53 -6.32 16.34
N PRO A 7 8.30 -6.81 17.57
CA PRO A 7 9.29 -7.58 18.30
C PRO A 7 9.55 -8.96 17.67
N CYS A 8 8.61 -9.50 16.89
CA CYS A 8 8.76 -10.80 16.24
C CYS A 8 9.70 -10.74 15.03
N THR A 9 9.83 -9.58 14.39
CA THR A 9 10.71 -9.39 13.23
C THR A 9 11.92 -8.49 13.53
N GLY A 10 11.97 -7.88 14.71
CA GLY A 10 13.01 -6.91 15.09
C GLY A 10 12.96 -5.60 14.28
N GLN A 11 11.88 -5.36 13.54
CA GLN A 11 11.76 -4.23 12.61
C GLN A 11 10.88 -3.12 13.17
N ARG A 12 11.14 -1.88 12.73
CA ARG A 12 10.12 -0.83 12.79
C ARG A 12 9.12 -1.11 11.68
N GLU A 13 7.89 -1.40 12.05
CA GLU A 13 6.81 -1.72 11.13
C GLU A 13 6.19 -0.41 10.64
N PHE A 14 6.22 -0.20 9.33
CA PHE A 14 5.56 0.94 8.69
C PHE A 14 4.32 0.46 7.96
N ALA A 15 3.24 1.18 8.16
CA ALA A 15 1.96 0.94 7.52
C ALA A 15 1.79 1.84 6.30
N VAL A 16 1.43 1.25 5.15
CA VAL A 16 1.00 2.00 3.96
C VAL A 16 -0.41 1.56 3.56
N SER A 17 -1.33 2.53 3.49
CA SER A 17 -2.64 2.30 2.87
C SER A 17 -2.51 2.37 1.35
N PHE A 18 -2.94 1.32 0.67
CA PHE A 18 -2.77 1.17 -0.77
C PHE A 18 -4.08 1.38 -1.57
N SER A 19 -4.78 2.48 -1.32
CA SER A 19 -5.86 2.98 -2.22
C SER A 19 -5.36 4.14 -3.09
N SER A 20 -5.15 3.95 -4.39
CA SER A 20 -4.80 5.02 -5.33
C SER A 20 -5.82 5.07 -6.46
N ASN A 21 -6.30 6.26 -6.79
CA ASN A 21 -7.31 6.42 -7.84
C ASN A 21 -6.70 7.02 -9.12
N SER A 22 -5.37 7.22 -9.18
CA SER A 22 -4.67 7.64 -10.41
C SER A 22 -3.27 7.08 -10.54
N PRO A 23 -2.71 7.08 -11.77
CA PRO A 23 -1.31 6.72 -12.01
C PRO A 23 -0.32 7.61 -11.24
N ALA A 24 -0.62 8.91 -11.10
CA ALA A 24 0.24 9.85 -10.37
C ALA A 24 0.30 9.51 -8.88
N GLU A 25 -0.86 9.23 -8.26
CA GLU A 25 -0.92 8.79 -6.86
C GLU A 25 -0.20 7.44 -6.66
N LEU A 26 -0.33 6.50 -7.60
CA LEU A 26 0.41 5.24 -7.56
C LEU A 26 1.93 5.46 -7.65
N HIS A 27 2.39 6.37 -8.51
CA HIS A 27 3.81 6.73 -8.61
C HIS A 27 4.36 7.36 -7.33
N LEU A 28 3.59 8.26 -6.69
CA LEU A 28 3.97 8.82 -5.39
C LEU A 28 4.08 7.75 -4.29
N LYS A 29 3.20 6.74 -4.32
CA LYS A 29 3.32 5.59 -3.41
C LYS A 29 4.55 4.76 -3.67
N LEU A 30 4.91 4.51 -4.93
CA LEU A 30 6.17 3.86 -5.29
C LEU A 30 7.35 4.60 -4.64
N GLN A 31 7.45 5.91 -4.87
CA GLN A 31 8.54 6.73 -4.29
C GLN A 31 8.57 6.67 -2.76
N MET A 32 7.40 6.70 -2.12
CA MET A 32 7.30 6.58 -0.66
C MET A 32 7.78 5.21 -0.17
N VAL A 33 7.35 4.12 -0.82
CA VAL A 33 7.76 2.75 -0.45
C VAL A 33 9.26 2.55 -0.66
N GLU A 34 9.80 3.03 -1.79
CA GLU A 34 11.25 3.01 -2.05
C GLU A 34 12.04 3.82 -1.01
N PHE A 35 11.52 4.96 -0.60
CA PHE A 35 12.12 5.75 0.47
C PHE A 35 12.12 4.96 1.79
N THR A 36 10.98 4.39 2.20
CA THR A 36 10.87 3.62 3.44
C THR A 36 11.80 2.40 3.46
N LEU A 37 11.83 1.63 2.37
CA LEU A 37 12.68 0.44 2.26
C LEU A 37 14.18 0.75 2.43
N ARG A 38 14.64 1.96 2.07
CA ARG A 38 16.05 2.34 2.27
C ARG A 38 16.46 2.42 3.74
N TYR A 39 15.53 2.73 4.64
CA TYR A 39 15.82 2.93 6.06
C TYR A 39 15.36 1.77 6.95
N LEU A 40 14.72 0.76 6.38
CA LEU A 40 14.34 -0.45 7.10
C LEU A 40 15.54 -1.39 7.30
N LYS A 41 15.68 -1.88 8.53
CA LYS A 41 16.54 -3.03 8.82
C LYS A 41 15.93 -4.30 8.23
N VAL A 42 16.75 -5.28 7.91
CA VAL A 42 16.28 -6.62 7.55
C VAL A 42 15.87 -7.41 8.79
N ASN A 43 14.94 -8.34 8.63
CA ASN A 43 14.59 -9.34 9.64
C ASN A 43 15.49 -10.59 9.51
N ASP A 44 15.22 -11.62 10.31
CA ASP A 44 15.98 -12.88 10.34
C ASP A 44 15.94 -13.67 9.01
N ARG A 45 15.01 -13.35 8.11
CA ARG A 45 14.91 -13.93 6.75
C ARG A 45 15.66 -13.10 5.70
N ASN A 46 16.41 -12.08 6.13
CA ASN A 46 17.05 -11.09 5.26
C ASN A 46 16.04 -10.29 4.40
N GLU A 47 14.84 -10.06 4.95
CA GLU A 47 13.73 -9.39 4.27
C GLU A 47 13.45 -8.04 4.93
N LYS A 48 13.08 -7.03 4.14
CA LYS A 48 12.49 -5.78 4.62
C LYS A 48 10.98 -5.83 4.40
N THR A 49 10.21 -5.51 5.44
CA THR A 49 8.76 -5.70 5.41
C THR A 49 8.01 -4.39 5.67
N ILE A 50 6.97 -4.13 4.89
CA ILE A 50 6.04 -3.01 5.05
C ILE A 50 4.62 -3.57 5.06
N SER A 51 3.85 -3.25 6.10
CA SER A 51 2.48 -3.74 6.24
C SER A 51 1.54 -2.93 5.37
N ILE A 52 0.62 -3.61 4.69
CA ILE A 52 -0.31 -3.05 3.72
C ILE A 52 -1.71 -3.02 4.33
N PHE A 53 -2.37 -1.87 4.21
CA PHE A 53 -3.76 -1.67 4.60
C PHE A 53 -4.64 -1.43 3.38
N ASN A 54 -5.95 -1.68 3.52
CA ASN A 54 -7.00 -1.54 2.50
C ASN A 54 -6.95 -2.60 1.37
N LEU A 55 -6.47 -3.80 1.71
CA LEU A 55 -6.76 -5.01 0.94
C LEU A 55 -7.88 -5.80 1.61
N PRO A 56 -8.62 -6.65 0.86
CA PRO A 56 -9.62 -7.54 1.44
C PRO A 56 -9.02 -8.34 2.61
N ASN A 57 -9.61 -8.15 3.79
CA ASN A 57 -9.07 -8.62 5.06
C ASN A 57 -9.93 -9.74 5.63
N GLU A 58 -9.78 -10.94 5.08
CA GLU A 58 -10.31 -12.17 5.68
C GLU A 58 -9.33 -12.66 6.76
N ASP A 59 -9.43 -12.12 7.97
CA ASP A 59 -8.64 -12.49 9.16
C ASP A 59 -7.12 -12.66 8.91
N CYS A 60 -6.56 -11.78 8.09
CA CYS A 60 -5.17 -11.84 7.66
C CYS A 60 -4.51 -10.47 7.74
N ALA A 61 -3.17 -10.47 7.68
CA ALA A 61 -2.36 -9.28 7.46
C ALA A 61 -1.65 -9.43 6.12
N TRP A 62 -1.55 -8.32 5.39
CA TRP A 62 -0.84 -8.26 4.12
C TRP A 62 0.45 -7.47 4.30
N SER A 63 1.53 -7.99 3.73
CA SER A 63 2.85 -7.39 3.86
C SER A 63 3.58 -7.37 2.52
N LEU A 64 4.10 -6.21 2.14
CA LEU A 64 5.09 -6.08 1.08
C LEU A 64 6.45 -6.47 1.63
N VAL A 65 7.16 -7.32 0.90
CA VAL A 65 8.50 -7.78 1.24
C VAL A 65 9.49 -7.39 0.16
N SER A 66 10.66 -6.91 0.56
CA SER A 66 11.85 -6.80 -0.28
C SER A 66 12.92 -7.76 0.23
N ASN A 67 13.16 -8.83 -0.53
CA ASN A 67 14.13 -9.86 -0.19
C ASN A 67 15.54 -9.39 -0.58
N GLN A 68 16.42 -9.20 0.40
CA GLN A 68 17.77 -8.69 0.12
C GLN A 68 18.71 -9.77 -0.42
N THR A 69 18.35 -11.05 -0.31
CA THR A 69 19.14 -12.17 -0.86
C THR A 69 18.88 -12.32 -2.36
N THR A 70 17.61 -12.29 -2.79
CA THR A 70 17.23 -12.48 -4.20
C THR A 70 17.11 -11.17 -4.97
N GLY A 71 17.01 -10.03 -4.27
CA GLY A 71 16.74 -8.72 -4.88
C GLY A 71 15.29 -8.54 -5.34
N LYS A 72 14.41 -9.50 -5.02
CA LYS A 72 13.02 -9.53 -5.48
C LYS A 72 12.05 -8.91 -4.47
N PHE A 73 10.87 -8.59 -4.96
CA PHE A 73 9.76 -8.08 -4.18
C PHE A 73 8.67 -9.14 -4.04
N GLY A 74 7.84 -9.04 -3.01
CA GLY A 74 6.73 -9.96 -2.86
C GLY A 74 5.60 -9.43 -2.02
N LEU A 75 4.43 -10.03 -2.23
CA LEU A 75 3.25 -9.83 -1.39
C LEU A 75 3.04 -11.09 -0.54
N VAL A 76 3.01 -10.91 0.77
CA VAL A 76 2.80 -11.96 1.76
C VAL A 76 1.41 -11.81 2.36
N LYS A 77 0.66 -12.92 2.42
CA LYS A 77 -0.51 -13.05 3.30
C LYS A 77 -0.09 -13.78 4.57
N GLU A 78 -0.29 -13.15 5.71
CA GLU A 78 -0.02 -13.72 7.03
C GLU A 78 -1.33 -14.01 7.75
N ILE A 79 -1.47 -15.21 8.30
CA ILE A 79 -2.62 -15.62 9.10
C ILE A 79 -2.06 -16.13 10.43
N TRP A 80 -2.50 -15.53 11.54
CA TRP A 80 -1.99 -15.83 12.89
C TRP A 80 -0.45 -15.77 13.01
N GLY A 81 0.19 -14.85 12.29
CA GLY A 81 1.65 -14.66 12.28
C GLY A 81 2.43 -15.68 11.44
N ALA A 82 1.76 -16.59 10.73
CA ALA A 82 2.40 -17.51 9.79
C ALA A 82 2.20 -17.03 8.34
N ARG A 83 3.29 -17.03 7.56
CA ARG A 83 3.25 -16.81 6.10
C ARG A 83 2.43 -17.91 5.44
N ASN A 84 1.24 -17.58 4.97
CA ASN A 84 0.30 -18.50 4.34
C ASN A 84 0.47 -18.53 2.81
N SER A 85 0.66 -17.36 2.19
CA SER A 85 0.96 -17.24 0.77
C SER A 85 2.07 -16.24 0.50
N PHE A 86 2.75 -16.41 -0.64
CA PHE A 86 3.78 -15.50 -1.13
C PHE A 86 3.72 -15.43 -2.64
N THR A 87 3.53 -14.22 -3.17
CA THR A 87 3.61 -13.93 -4.60
C THR A 87 4.83 -13.08 -4.85
N GLU A 88 5.74 -13.52 -5.73
CA GLU A 88 7.02 -12.88 -6.00
C GLU A 88 6.99 -12.06 -7.30
N PHE A 89 7.73 -10.96 -7.33
CA PHE A 89 7.83 -10.02 -8.44
C PHE A 89 9.28 -9.57 -8.62
N ASP A 90 9.70 -9.41 -9.88
CA ASP A 90 11.05 -8.93 -10.21
C ASP A 90 11.22 -7.42 -10.02
N SER A 91 10.14 -6.65 -9.86
CA SER A 91 10.18 -5.21 -9.65
C SER A 91 9.17 -4.74 -8.62
N LEU A 92 9.53 -3.67 -7.91
CA LEU A 92 8.65 -3.05 -6.93
C LEU A 92 7.39 -2.49 -7.59
N LEU A 93 7.53 -1.87 -8.76
CA LEU A 93 6.40 -1.33 -9.52
C LEU A 93 5.38 -2.44 -9.84
N ASN A 94 5.83 -3.60 -10.33
CA ASN A 94 4.92 -4.71 -10.66
C ASN A 94 4.21 -5.23 -9.40
N CYS A 95 4.95 -5.34 -8.28
CA CYS A 95 4.37 -5.73 -6.99
C CYS A 95 3.29 -4.74 -6.54
N LEU A 96 3.57 -3.44 -6.60
CA LEU A 96 2.63 -2.38 -6.22
C LEU A 96 1.42 -2.29 -7.15
N SER A 97 1.61 -2.49 -8.45
CA SER A 97 0.51 -2.58 -9.42
C SER A 97 -0.39 -3.77 -9.13
N TYR A 98 0.19 -4.92 -8.75
CA TYR A 98 -0.58 -6.09 -8.34
C TYR A 98 -1.36 -5.81 -7.04
N ILE A 99 -0.72 -5.23 -6.02
CA ILE A 99 -1.39 -4.81 -4.78
C ILE A 99 -2.55 -3.86 -5.09
N GLN A 100 -2.36 -2.87 -5.96
CA GLN A 100 -3.42 -1.95 -6.38
C GLN A 100 -4.59 -2.68 -7.03
N SER A 101 -4.33 -3.70 -7.85
CA SER A 101 -5.37 -4.51 -8.51
C SER A 101 -6.23 -5.33 -7.54
N LEU A 102 -5.72 -5.58 -6.32
CA LEU A 102 -6.45 -6.26 -5.26
C LEU A 102 -7.24 -5.29 -4.36
N SER A 103 -7.02 -3.99 -4.48
CA SER A 103 -7.77 -2.98 -3.73
C SER A 103 -9.08 -2.65 -4.43
N ASP A 104 -10.11 -2.27 -3.68
CA ASP A 104 -11.44 -1.90 -4.21
C ASP A 104 -11.47 -0.53 -4.92
N THR A 105 -10.33 -0.08 -5.45
CA THR A 105 -10.17 1.26 -6.00
C THR A 105 -9.67 1.22 -7.44
N ASP A 106 -10.55 1.62 -8.36
CA ASP A 106 -10.22 1.77 -9.77
C ASP A 106 -9.25 2.93 -10.00
N ILE A 107 -8.21 2.68 -10.82
CA ILE A 107 -7.30 3.71 -11.29
C ILE A 107 -7.98 4.46 -12.45
N ILE A 108 -8.19 5.76 -12.28
CA ILE A 108 -8.72 6.64 -13.32
C ILE A 108 -7.71 7.72 -13.72
N PRO A 109 -7.80 8.29 -14.93
CA PRO A 109 -6.96 9.40 -15.35
C PRO A 109 -7.06 10.60 -14.41
N GLU A 110 -5.96 11.34 -14.23
CA GLU A 110 -5.91 12.49 -13.33
C GLU A 110 -6.93 13.59 -13.69
N SER A 111 -7.18 13.79 -14.98
CA SER A 111 -8.22 14.69 -15.47
C SER A 111 -9.62 14.32 -14.93
N GLN A 112 -9.92 13.02 -14.86
CA GLN A 112 -11.18 12.52 -14.32
C GLN A 112 -11.22 12.61 -12.79
N LEU A 113 -10.10 12.41 -12.08
CA LEU A 113 -10.04 12.65 -10.64
C LEU A 113 -10.34 14.10 -10.27
N LEU A 114 -9.74 15.04 -10.99
CA LEU A 114 -9.94 16.47 -10.74
C LEU A 114 -11.38 16.88 -11.04
N ALA A 115 -11.98 16.33 -12.10
CA ALA A 115 -13.41 16.52 -12.39
C ALA A 115 -14.30 15.97 -11.27
N ASN A 116 -14.03 14.76 -10.78
CA ASN A 116 -14.80 14.13 -9.70
C ASN A 116 -14.68 14.90 -8.38
N LYS A 117 -13.48 15.38 -8.04
CA LYS A 117 -13.24 16.23 -6.85
C LYS A 117 -14.01 17.55 -6.94
N ARG A 118 -14.02 18.22 -8.10
CA ARG A 118 -14.79 19.44 -8.33
C ARG A 118 -16.29 19.20 -8.17
N ASN A 119 -16.82 18.15 -8.80
CA ASN A 119 -18.23 17.78 -8.70
C ASN A 119 -18.68 17.48 -7.26
N LEU A 120 -17.83 16.81 -6.47
CA LEU A 120 -18.09 16.54 -5.05
C LEU A 120 -18.09 17.82 -4.21
N CYS A 121 -17.20 18.77 -4.51
CA CYS A 121 -17.11 20.05 -3.81
C CYS A 121 -18.35 20.91 -4.09
N SER A 122 -18.76 21.02 -5.36
CA SER A 122 -19.96 21.75 -5.76
C SER A 122 -21.24 21.15 -5.16
N LYS A 123 -21.38 19.81 -5.14
CA LYS A 123 -22.50 19.14 -4.46
C LYS A 123 -22.53 19.43 -2.96
N ARG A 124 -21.38 19.51 -2.30
CA ARG A 124 -21.30 19.89 -0.88
C ARG A 124 -21.78 21.32 -0.67
N GLU A 125 -21.35 22.26 -1.50
CA GLU A 125 -21.78 23.67 -1.42
C GLU A 125 -23.30 23.83 -1.65
N GLU A 126 -23.88 23.11 -2.61
CA GLU A 126 -25.34 23.08 -2.83
C GLU A 126 -26.11 22.54 -1.62
N VAL A 127 -25.57 21.53 -0.94
CA VAL A 127 -26.17 20.98 0.29
C VAL A 127 -26.03 21.96 1.46
N TRP A 128 -24.92 22.68 1.59
CA TRP A 128 -24.77 23.73 2.60
C TRP A 128 -25.73 24.90 2.37
N GLN A 129 -25.89 25.36 1.12
CA GLN A 129 -26.81 26.43 0.72
C GLN A 129 -28.30 26.07 0.84
N ARG A 130 -28.65 24.78 0.90
CA ARG A 130 -30.04 24.33 1.11
C ARG A 130 -30.44 24.20 2.58
N ASN A 131 -29.47 24.14 3.49
CA ASN A 131 -29.70 23.88 4.91
C ASN A 131 -29.50 25.12 5.79
N TYR A 132 -29.20 26.28 5.18
CA TYR A 132 -29.08 27.61 5.78
C TYR A 132 -29.63 28.65 4.80
#